data_AF-A0A1Y5DF84-F1
#
_entry.id   AF-A0A1Y5DF84-F1
#
_cell.length_a   1.000
_cell.length_b   1.000
_cell.length_c   1.000
_cell.angle_alpha   90.00
_cell.angle_beta   90.00
_cell.angle_gamma   90.00
#
_symmetry.space_group_name_H-M   'P 1'
#
loop_
_entity.id
_entity.type
_entity.pdbx_description
1 polymer ?
#
loop_
_entity_poly.entity_id
_entity_poly.type
_entity_poly.pdbx_seq_one_letter_code
_entity_poly.pdbx_strand_id
1 'polypeptide(L)'
;MSKWALFLISFGVLGLISSYTQATDVDSDGDGIFDRYERLLKTDPHSPTSKPADLDGDGIPNEFDLDTDGDGVNNWQDPFPLDAQQSADADGDGVGDTLDDDSDGDGFSNAQEKAAGTNPFNKKSIPDKSAPALHVLEMAEHSSQKIVHVRGMAFDDGMGMKKIQVVNEDGDIFLGFFEYTSHFNVKVRLNRGDNELQVAAFDKAGNVSRQFVSVNYQP
;
A
#
# COMPACT_ATOMS: atom_id res chain seq x y z
N MET A 1 -31.27 9.71 38.21
CA MET A 1 -31.16 10.21 36.82
C MET A 1 -29.67 10.38 36.53
N SER A 2 -29.20 9.75 35.45
CA SER A 2 -27.81 9.52 35.00
C SER A 2 -26.94 10.79 35.02
N LYS A 3 -25.80 10.81 35.72
CA LYS A 3 -24.46 10.34 35.30
C LYS A 3 -24.08 10.69 33.85
N TRP A 4 -23.36 11.80 33.73
CA TRP A 4 -22.34 12.01 32.71
C TRP A 4 -21.14 11.11 33.03
N ALA A 5 -20.63 10.37 32.05
CA ALA A 5 -19.29 9.80 32.12
C ALA A 5 -18.64 9.96 30.75
N LEU A 6 -17.66 10.86 30.73
CA LEU A 6 -16.73 11.15 29.66
C LEU A 6 -15.76 9.96 29.51
N PHE A 7 -15.45 9.62 28.27
CA PHE A 7 -14.37 8.70 27.88
C PHE A 7 -12.99 9.34 28.14
N LEU A 8 -12.00 8.55 28.59
CA LEU A 8 -10.65 8.44 28.00
C LEU A 8 -9.72 7.53 28.84
N ILE A 9 -9.44 6.35 28.26
CA ILE A 9 -8.18 5.59 28.13
C ILE A 9 -7.19 5.56 29.32
N SER A 10 -6.89 4.34 29.80
CA SER A 10 -5.49 3.92 30.03
C SER A 10 -5.39 2.39 30.07
N PHE A 11 -4.37 1.86 29.39
CA PHE A 11 -3.93 0.46 29.43
C PHE A 11 -3.84 -0.05 30.88
N GLY A 12 -4.44 -1.21 31.14
CA GLY A 12 -4.33 -1.92 32.40
C GLY A 12 -4.17 -3.40 32.13
N VAL A 13 -2.91 -3.83 32.04
CA VAL A 13 -2.46 -5.22 32.10
C VAL A 13 -3.24 -5.93 33.22
N LEU A 14 -4.14 -6.84 32.86
CA LEU A 14 -4.85 -7.67 33.82
C LEU A 14 -3.94 -8.85 34.16
N GLY A 15 -2.92 -8.57 34.98
CA GLY A 15 -2.07 -9.57 35.60
C GLY A 15 -2.80 -10.23 36.76
N LEU A 16 -3.24 -11.48 36.56
CA LEU A 16 -3.71 -12.45 37.56
C LEU A 16 -3.76 -13.78 36.76
N ILE A 17 -3.05 -14.89 37.01
CA ILE A 17 -2.39 -15.47 38.19
C ILE A 17 -1.53 -16.62 37.65
N SER A 18 -0.28 -16.74 38.06
CA SER A 18 0.26 -18.02 38.56
C SER A 18 1.63 -17.73 39.14
N SER A 19 1.70 -17.63 40.46
CA SER A 19 2.96 -17.81 41.18
C SER A 19 3.34 -19.29 41.11
N TYR A 20 3.68 -19.77 39.92
CA TYR A 20 4.49 -20.97 39.79
C TYR A 20 5.89 -20.52 40.19
N THR A 21 6.36 -21.03 41.32
CA THR A 21 7.77 -20.98 41.69
C THR A 21 8.60 -21.26 40.44
N GLN A 22 9.27 -20.25 39.90
CA GLN A 22 10.39 -20.47 39.01
C GLN A 22 11.38 -21.29 39.82
N ALA A 23 11.35 -22.62 39.65
CA ALA A 23 12.61 -23.34 39.60
C ALA A 23 13.40 -22.54 38.56
N THR A 24 14.42 -21.82 39.00
CA THR A 24 15.36 -21.17 38.10
C THR A 24 15.74 -22.25 37.12
N ASP A 25 15.29 -22.12 35.88
CA ASP A 25 15.54 -23.17 34.94
C ASP A 25 17.04 -23.19 34.69
N VAL A 26 17.67 -24.29 35.11
CA VAL A 26 19.11 -24.40 35.15
C VAL A 26 19.51 -24.98 33.80
N ASP A 27 20.55 -24.41 33.22
CA ASP A 27 21.35 -25.03 32.18
C ASP A 27 22.61 -25.54 32.90
N SER A 28 22.61 -26.84 33.23
CA SER A 28 23.60 -27.42 34.14
C SER A 28 24.97 -27.64 33.49
N ASP A 29 25.05 -27.75 32.17
CA ASP A 29 26.30 -27.92 31.43
C ASP A 29 26.71 -26.71 30.58
N GLY A 30 25.84 -25.69 30.50
CA GLY A 30 26.12 -24.40 29.88
C GLY A 30 26.04 -24.43 28.35
N ASP A 31 25.27 -25.34 27.77
CA ASP A 31 25.19 -25.53 26.33
C ASP A 31 24.10 -24.72 25.62
N GLY A 32 23.34 -23.95 26.41
CA GLY A 32 22.25 -23.09 25.98
C GLY A 32 20.87 -23.69 26.18
N ILE A 33 20.73 -25.00 26.43
CA ILE A 33 19.42 -25.64 26.62
C ILE A 33 19.09 -25.79 28.10
N PHE A 34 17.85 -25.48 28.40
CA PHE A 34 17.25 -25.65 29.71
C PHE A 34 17.08 -27.13 30.10
N ASP A 35 17.61 -27.53 31.26
CA ASP A 35 17.58 -28.90 31.82
C ASP A 35 16.18 -29.56 31.74
N ARG A 36 15.10 -28.76 31.86
CA ARG A 36 13.71 -29.25 31.79
C ARG A 36 13.42 -29.89 30.44
N TYR A 37 13.90 -29.30 29.35
CA TYR A 37 13.63 -29.77 28.01
C TYR A 37 14.51 -30.94 27.65
N GLU A 38 15.76 -30.94 28.09
CA GLU A 38 16.65 -32.08 27.91
C GLU A 38 16.11 -33.34 28.54
N ARG A 39 15.60 -33.26 29.78
CA ARG A 39 14.91 -34.39 30.42
C ARG A 39 13.67 -34.85 29.65
N LEU A 40 12.93 -33.92 29.05
CA LEU A 40 11.72 -34.23 28.29
C LEU A 40 12.05 -34.93 26.96
N LEU A 41 13.13 -34.50 26.31
CA LEU A 41 13.65 -35.04 25.04
C LEU A 41 14.66 -36.18 25.22
N LYS A 42 14.95 -36.56 26.47
CA LYS A 42 15.86 -37.66 26.85
C LYS A 42 17.31 -37.43 26.40
N THR A 43 17.74 -36.17 26.39
CA THR A 43 19.15 -35.80 26.31
C THR A 43 19.75 -35.69 27.73
N ASP A 44 21.03 -35.39 27.87
CA ASP A 44 21.77 -35.50 29.14
C ASP A 44 22.15 -34.10 29.65
N PRO A 45 21.49 -33.58 30.72
CA PRO A 45 21.69 -32.22 31.21
C PRO A 45 23.07 -31.90 31.79
N HIS A 46 23.98 -32.86 31.77
CA HIS A 46 25.34 -32.69 32.27
C HIS A 46 26.39 -32.90 31.18
N SER A 47 25.96 -32.95 29.91
CA SER A 47 26.79 -33.20 28.75
C SER A 47 26.46 -32.21 27.62
N PRO A 48 27.31 -31.19 27.40
CA PRO A 48 27.03 -30.09 26.46
C PRO A 48 27.07 -30.51 24.97
N THR A 49 27.26 -31.81 24.73
CA THR A 49 27.26 -32.45 23.41
C THR A 49 26.02 -33.29 23.17
N SER A 50 25.19 -33.49 24.21
CA SER A 50 23.97 -34.26 24.18
C SER A 50 22.81 -33.29 24.35
N LYS A 51 22.45 -32.60 23.26
CA LYS A 51 21.39 -31.59 23.27
C LYS A 51 20.42 -31.73 22.10
N PRO A 52 19.15 -31.32 22.28
CA PRO A 52 18.18 -31.24 21.20
C PRO A 52 18.51 -30.10 20.23
N ALA A 53 17.81 -30.05 19.09
CA ALA A 53 17.92 -28.93 18.16
C ALA A 53 17.21 -27.69 18.72
N ASP A 54 17.85 -26.55 18.54
CA ASP A 54 17.42 -25.21 18.95
C ASP A 54 17.95 -24.26 17.86
N LEU A 55 17.06 -23.82 16.99
CA LEU A 55 17.41 -23.13 15.73
C LEU A 55 17.69 -21.65 15.97
N ASP A 56 16.94 -20.99 16.86
CA ASP A 56 17.12 -19.58 17.20
C ASP A 56 18.06 -19.36 18.39
N GLY A 57 18.31 -20.40 19.20
CA GLY A 57 19.25 -20.37 20.30
C GLY A 57 18.69 -19.72 21.58
N ASP A 58 17.38 -19.68 21.76
CA ASP A 58 16.74 -19.08 22.94
C ASP A 58 16.67 -20.01 24.17
N GLY A 59 17.09 -21.27 23.99
CA GLY A 59 17.12 -22.32 25.01
C GLY A 59 15.84 -23.16 25.09
N ILE A 60 14.87 -22.91 24.22
CA ILE A 60 13.68 -23.73 23.98
C ILE A 60 13.93 -24.57 22.73
N PRO A 61 13.96 -25.92 22.83
CA PRO A 61 14.16 -26.73 21.64
C PRO A 61 13.01 -26.60 20.63
N ASN A 62 13.32 -26.77 19.34
CA ASN A 62 12.38 -26.61 18.21
C ASN A 62 11.03 -27.34 18.39
N GLU A 63 11.00 -28.46 19.12
CA GLU A 63 9.77 -29.24 19.37
C GLU A 63 8.79 -28.54 20.33
N PHE A 64 9.29 -27.65 21.18
CA PHE A 64 8.51 -26.90 22.17
C PHE A 64 8.47 -25.40 21.91
N ASP A 65 9.18 -24.95 20.90
CA ASP A 65 9.23 -23.56 20.51
C ASP A 65 8.00 -23.16 19.68
N LEU A 66 7.45 -21.99 19.95
CA LEU A 66 6.35 -21.41 19.19
C LEU A 66 6.84 -20.55 18.03
N ASP A 67 8.12 -20.18 18.00
CA ASP A 67 8.79 -19.29 17.04
C ASP A 67 10.19 -19.85 16.73
N THR A 68 10.23 -20.96 15.99
CA THR A 68 11.42 -21.85 15.93
C THR A 68 12.67 -21.17 15.41
N ASP A 69 12.53 -20.16 14.55
CA ASP A 69 13.65 -19.44 13.95
C ASP A 69 13.87 -18.04 14.56
N GLY A 70 13.01 -17.64 15.50
CA GLY A 70 13.17 -16.44 16.32
C GLY A 70 12.97 -15.14 15.53
N ASP A 71 12.18 -15.16 14.46
CA ASP A 71 11.91 -13.99 13.64
C ASP A 71 10.78 -13.09 14.19
N GLY A 72 10.06 -13.59 15.19
CA GLY A 72 8.96 -12.92 15.87
C GLY A 72 7.57 -13.32 15.37
N VAL A 73 7.47 -14.24 14.42
CA VAL A 73 6.22 -14.79 13.88
C VAL A 73 6.06 -16.24 14.32
N ASN A 74 4.96 -16.55 15.01
CA ASN A 74 4.77 -17.92 15.47
C ASN A 74 4.70 -18.91 14.29
N ASN A 75 5.25 -20.11 14.49
CA ASN A 75 5.31 -21.22 13.53
C ASN A 75 4.00 -21.52 12.77
N TRP A 76 2.84 -21.25 13.37
CA TRP A 76 1.51 -21.53 12.78
C TRP A 76 0.96 -20.37 11.93
N GLN A 77 1.61 -19.20 12.00
CA GLN A 77 1.32 -18.00 11.19
C GLN A 77 2.38 -17.76 10.14
N ASP A 78 3.56 -18.33 10.33
CA ASP A 78 4.70 -18.19 9.44
C ASP A 78 4.66 -19.22 8.30
N PRO A 79 4.65 -18.80 7.03
CA PRO A 79 4.84 -19.68 5.88
C PRO A 79 6.23 -20.35 5.82
N PHE A 80 7.25 -19.78 6.47
CA PHE A 80 8.63 -20.29 6.49
C PHE A 80 9.19 -20.44 7.92
N PRO A 81 8.59 -21.31 8.76
CA PRO A 81 8.86 -21.41 10.21
C PRO A 81 10.26 -21.93 10.61
N LEU A 82 11.21 -21.99 9.67
CA LEU A 82 12.58 -22.43 9.86
C LEU A 82 13.58 -21.49 9.16
N ASP A 83 13.13 -20.34 8.65
CA ASP A 83 13.93 -19.34 7.97
C ASP A 83 13.64 -17.94 8.50
N ALA A 84 14.46 -17.50 9.46
CA ALA A 84 14.31 -16.22 10.12
C ALA A 84 14.42 -14.98 9.20
N GLN A 85 14.69 -15.15 7.91
CA GLN A 85 14.72 -14.07 6.91
C GLN A 85 13.41 -13.93 6.12
N GLN A 86 12.46 -14.86 6.27
CA GLN A 86 11.23 -14.91 5.51
C GLN A 86 10.07 -15.23 6.44
N SER A 87 9.08 -14.34 6.54
CA SER A 87 7.97 -14.50 7.48
C SER A 87 6.58 -14.37 6.82
N ALA A 88 6.56 -14.21 5.49
CA ALA A 88 5.39 -13.84 4.71
C ALA A 88 5.50 -14.36 3.26
N ASP A 89 4.35 -14.75 2.71
CA ASP A 89 4.13 -15.31 1.38
C ASP A 89 2.72 -14.89 0.93
N ALA A 90 2.59 -13.68 0.41
CA ALA A 90 1.29 -13.03 0.21
C ALA A 90 0.47 -13.68 -0.92
N ASP A 91 1.10 -14.35 -1.88
CA ASP A 91 0.43 -15.06 -2.96
C ASP A 91 0.39 -16.59 -2.77
N GLY A 92 1.18 -17.12 -1.84
CA GLY A 92 1.20 -18.54 -1.46
C GLY A 92 1.96 -19.42 -2.45
N ASP A 93 2.93 -18.88 -3.19
CA ASP A 93 3.69 -19.63 -4.19
C ASP A 93 4.90 -20.39 -3.61
N GLY A 94 5.22 -20.15 -2.34
CA GLY A 94 6.33 -20.77 -1.61
C GLY A 94 7.66 -20.02 -1.74
N VAL A 95 7.67 -18.81 -2.29
CA VAL A 95 8.79 -17.86 -2.24
C VAL A 95 8.42 -16.73 -1.30
N GLY A 96 9.21 -16.49 -0.25
CA GLY A 96 8.86 -15.43 0.69
C GLY A 96 8.90 -14.04 0.06
N ASP A 97 8.02 -13.16 0.52
CA ASP A 97 7.81 -11.77 0.06
C ASP A 97 9.10 -10.94 -0.03
N THR A 98 10.13 -11.30 0.73
CA THR A 98 11.46 -10.65 0.72
C THR A 98 12.31 -11.00 -0.51
N LEU A 99 12.03 -12.14 -1.15
CA LEU A 99 12.74 -12.66 -2.32
C LEU A 99 11.86 -12.72 -3.57
N ASP A 100 10.53 -12.62 -3.42
CA ASP A 100 9.60 -12.57 -4.54
C ASP A 100 9.60 -11.18 -5.21
N ASP A 101 9.62 -11.17 -6.54
CA ASP A 101 9.54 -9.95 -7.36
C ASP A 101 8.07 -9.52 -7.61
N ASP A 102 7.07 -10.36 -7.33
CA ASP A 102 5.61 -10.15 -7.53
C ASP A 102 4.82 -10.75 -6.34
N SER A 103 4.99 -10.18 -5.13
CA SER A 103 4.58 -10.83 -3.87
C SER A 103 3.09 -11.13 -3.73
N ASP A 104 2.21 -10.51 -4.52
CA ASP A 104 0.76 -10.81 -4.49
C ASP A 104 0.24 -11.57 -5.74
N GLY A 105 1.17 -11.87 -6.66
CA GLY A 105 0.97 -12.67 -7.85
C GLY A 105 -0.11 -12.12 -8.78
N ASP A 106 -0.29 -10.80 -8.85
CA ASP A 106 -1.26 -10.14 -9.73
C ASP A 106 -0.73 -9.91 -11.17
N GLY A 107 0.56 -10.16 -11.38
CA GLY A 107 1.25 -10.01 -12.65
C GLY A 107 1.98 -8.67 -12.82
N PHE A 108 2.02 -7.83 -11.79
CA PHE A 108 2.82 -6.61 -11.73
C PHE A 108 3.93 -6.75 -10.69
N SER A 109 5.18 -6.56 -11.10
CA SER A 109 6.28 -6.66 -10.14
C SER A 109 6.16 -5.61 -9.02
N ASN A 110 6.66 -5.93 -7.83
CA ASN A 110 6.78 -5.06 -6.67
C ASN A 110 7.35 -3.68 -7.01
N ALA A 111 8.33 -3.63 -7.92
CA ALA A 111 8.95 -2.38 -8.37
C ALA A 111 8.00 -1.51 -9.22
N GLN A 112 7.19 -2.12 -10.08
CA GLN A 112 6.19 -1.42 -10.89
C GLN A 112 5.09 -0.84 -10.01
N GLU A 113 4.62 -1.61 -9.05
CA GLU A 113 3.58 -1.19 -8.12
C GLU A 113 4.04 -0.06 -7.20
N LYS A 114 5.24 -0.20 -6.62
CA LYS A 114 5.84 0.89 -5.84
C LYS A 114 6.01 2.17 -6.65
N ALA A 115 6.34 2.06 -7.94
CA ALA A 115 6.43 3.21 -8.83
C ALA A 115 5.05 3.82 -9.15
N ALA A 116 4.01 2.99 -9.24
CA ALA A 116 2.63 3.41 -9.43
C ALA A 116 1.95 3.91 -8.14
N GLY A 117 2.53 3.64 -6.97
CA GLY A 117 1.95 3.95 -5.67
C GLY A 117 0.88 2.95 -5.22
N THR A 118 0.88 1.74 -5.78
CA THR A 118 0.02 0.63 -5.36
C THR A 118 0.70 -0.27 -4.33
N ASN A 119 -0.05 -1.18 -3.72
CA ASN A 119 0.41 -2.04 -2.63
C ASN A 119 0.83 -3.44 -3.14
N PRO A 120 2.14 -3.80 -3.07
CA PRO A 120 2.65 -5.06 -3.60
C PRO A 120 2.31 -6.36 -2.86
N PHE A 121 1.48 -6.26 -1.83
CA PHE A 121 1.02 -7.38 -1.01
C PHE A 121 -0.51 -7.50 -1.09
N ASN A 122 -1.14 -6.94 -2.12
CA ASN A 122 -2.59 -6.95 -2.28
C ASN A 122 -2.98 -6.97 -3.76
N LYS A 123 -3.30 -8.18 -4.24
CA LYS A 123 -3.71 -8.51 -5.60
C LYS A 123 -4.80 -7.63 -6.26
N LYS A 124 -5.55 -6.86 -5.46
CA LYS A 124 -6.59 -5.93 -5.95
C LYS A 124 -6.07 -4.52 -6.20
N SER A 125 -4.86 -4.23 -5.76
CA SER A 125 -4.24 -2.93 -5.80
C SER A 125 -3.33 -2.83 -7.02
N ILE A 126 -3.90 -2.75 -8.21
CA ILE A 126 -3.12 -2.82 -9.45
C ILE A 126 -2.74 -1.44 -10.01
N PRO A 127 -1.58 -1.28 -10.70
CA PRO A 127 -1.24 -0.06 -11.42
C PRO A 127 -2.28 0.32 -12.47
N ASP A 128 -2.77 1.55 -12.39
CA ASP A 128 -3.70 2.11 -13.36
C ASP A 128 -2.99 2.56 -14.64
N LYS A 129 -3.41 2.00 -15.77
CA LYS A 129 -2.85 2.27 -17.11
C LYS A 129 -3.88 2.88 -18.07
N SER A 130 -5.11 3.10 -17.59
CA SER A 130 -6.20 3.61 -18.42
C SER A 130 -6.18 5.12 -18.42
N ALA A 131 -6.32 5.73 -19.59
CA ALA A 131 -6.49 7.19 -19.66
C ALA A 131 -7.89 7.58 -19.18
N PRO A 132 -8.03 8.74 -18.50
CA PRO A 132 -9.33 9.18 -18.02
C PRO A 132 -10.28 9.43 -19.19
N ALA A 133 -11.56 9.11 -19.04
CA ALA A 133 -12.58 9.51 -19.99
C ALA A 133 -12.71 11.04 -20.00
N LEU A 134 -12.66 11.66 -21.18
CA LEU A 134 -12.80 13.10 -21.36
C LEU A 134 -13.88 13.41 -22.39
N HIS A 135 -14.82 14.28 -22.02
CA HIS A 135 -15.82 14.82 -22.92
C HIS A 135 -15.98 16.32 -22.67
N VAL A 136 -15.52 17.13 -23.61
CA VAL A 136 -15.78 18.58 -23.62
C VAL A 136 -17.20 18.80 -24.14
N LEU A 137 -18.00 19.55 -23.38
CA LEU A 137 -19.33 19.97 -23.83
C LEU A 137 -19.19 20.92 -25.01
N GLU A 138 -20.18 20.91 -25.90
CA GLU A 138 -20.20 21.75 -27.09
C GLU A 138 -19.96 23.22 -26.73
N MET A 139 -19.05 23.86 -27.46
CA MET A 139 -18.73 25.27 -27.33
C MET A 139 -19.31 26.04 -28.50
N ALA A 140 -19.67 27.30 -28.26
CA ALA A 140 -20.07 28.18 -29.35
C ALA A 140 -18.88 28.38 -30.31
N GLU A 141 -19.12 28.21 -31.62
CA GLU A 141 -18.11 28.44 -32.66
C GLU A 141 -17.60 29.89 -32.67
N HIS A 142 -18.43 30.83 -32.18
CA HIS A 142 -18.11 32.25 -32.08
C HIS A 142 -18.32 32.76 -30.67
N SER A 143 -17.43 33.66 -30.22
CA SER A 143 -17.55 34.38 -28.96
C SER A 143 -17.25 35.86 -29.16
N SER A 144 -18.03 36.73 -28.51
CA SER A 144 -17.68 38.15 -28.30
C SER A 144 -16.99 38.40 -26.96
N GLN A 145 -16.89 37.37 -26.11
CA GLN A 145 -16.21 37.42 -24.83
C GLN A 145 -14.76 37.01 -24.98
N LYS A 146 -13.85 37.84 -24.48
CA LYS A 146 -12.41 37.56 -24.46
C LYS A 146 -12.03 36.40 -23.52
N ILE A 147 -12.85 36.14 -22.50
CA ILE A 147 -12.69 35.01 -21.59
C ILE A 147 -13.88 34.10 -21.78
N VAL A 148 -13.61 32.83 -22.09
CA VAL A 148 -14.63 31.80 -22.24
C VAL A 148 -14.43 30.70 -21.19
N HIS A 149 -15.49 29.95 -20.94
CA HIS A 149 -15.45 28.77 -20.09
C HIS A 149 -15.47 27.51 -20.94
N VAL A 150 -14.40 26.73 -20.88
CA VAL A 150 -14.37 25.37 -21.42
C VAL A 150 -14.89 24.45 -20.32
N ARG A 151 -16.03 23.79 -20.58
CA ARG A 151 -16.69 22.90 -19.62
C ARG A 151 -16.83 21.51 -20.19
N GLY A 152 -16.94 20.52 -19.32
CA GLY A 152 -17.03 19.14 -19.73
C GLY A 152 -17.12 18.19 -18.56
N MET A 153 -17.02 16.91 -18.90
CA MET A 153 -16.87 15.82 -17.96
C MET A 153 -15.50 15.18 -18.13
N ALA A 154 -14.83 14.89 -17.03
CA ALA A 154 -13.66 14.03 -16.98
C ALA A 154 -13.81 13.05 -15.80
N PHE A 155 -13.62 11.77 -16.08
CA PHE A 155 -13.76 10.70 -15.09
C PHE A 155 -12.66 9.67 -15.28
N ASP A 156 -12.23 9.08 -14.18
CA ASP A 156 -11.17 8.07 -14.15
C ASP A 156 -11.67 6.91 -13.29
N ASP A 157 -11.57 5.68 -13.80
CA ASP A 157 -12.02 4.45 -13.13
C ASP A 157 -10.91 3.78 -12.30
N GLY A 158 -9.68 4.29 -12.37
CA GLY A 158 -8.55 3.83 -11.56
C GLY A 158 -8.22 4.77 -10.40
N MET A 159 -7.04 5.39 -10.43
CA MET A 159 -6.51 6.13 -9.27
C MET A 159 -7.13 7.54 -9.08
N GLY A 160 -8.01 7.93 -9.98
CA GLY A 160 -8.77 9.15 -9.97
C GLY A 160 -8.07 10.29 -10.71
N MET A 161 -8.83 11.36 -10.93
CA MET A 161 -8.35 12.57 -11.58
C MET A 161 -7.27 13.30 -10.76
N LYS A 162 -6.24 13.81 -11.46
CA LYS A 162 -5.19 14.69 -10.91
C LYS A 162 -5.43 16.14 -11.28
N LYS A 163 -5.65 16.43 -12.57
CA LYS A 163 -5.91 17.80 -13.05
C LYS A 163 -6.60 17.81 -14.42
N ILE A 164 -7.18 18.97 -14.73
CA ILE A 164 -7.63 19.34 -16.06
C ILE A 164 -6.91 20.64 -16.46
N GLN A 165 -6.51 20.74 -17.72
CA GLN A 165 -5.96 21.99 -18.26
C GLN A 165 -6.38 22.19 -19.70
N VAL A 166 -6.30 23.44 -20.16
CA VAL A 166 -6.40 23.80 -21.57
C VAL A 166 -5.11 24.46 -21.99
N VAL A 167 -4.62 24.11 -23.17
CA VAL A 167 -3.45 24.75 -23.80
C VAL A 167 -3.90 25.40 -25.10
N ASN A 168 -3.53 26.66 -25.34
CA ASN A 168 -3.79 27.34 -26.62
C ASN A 168 -2.63 27.10 -27.61
N GLU A 169 -2.77 27.62 -28.83
CA GLU A 169 -1.76 27.57 -29.88
C GLU A 169 -0.41 28.21 -29.49
N ASP A 170 -0.43 29.21 -28.59
CA ASP A 170 0.77 29.89 -28.09
C ASP A 170 1.50 29.09 -26.99
N GLY A 171 0.90 28.01 -26.49
CA GLY A 171 1.43 27.20 -25.40
C GLY A 171 1.09 27.71 -23.99
N ASP A 172 0.22 28.72 -23.87
CA ASP A 172 -0.29 29.16 -22.57
C ASP A 172 -1.12 28.05 -21.92
N ILE A 173 -0.90 27.82 -20.62
CA ILE A 173 -1.59 26.79 -19.86
C ILE A 173 -2.64 27.44 -18.96
N PHE A 174 -3.90 27.03 -19.15
CA PHE A 174 -5.03 27.40 -18.31
C PHE A 174 -5.43 26.20 -17.45
N LEU A 175 -5.25 26.30 -16.13
CA LEU A 175 -5.67 25.25 -15.21
C LEU A 175 -7.16 25.37 -14.90
N GLY A 176 -7.88 24.25 -14.92
CA GLY A 176 -9.26 24.18 -14.49
C GLY A 176 -9.45 23.57 -13.10
N PHE A 177 -10.70 23.48 -12.69
CA PHE A 177 -11.13 22.86 -11.45
C PHE A 177 -12.39 22.02 -11.70
N PHE A 178 -12.68 21.13 -10.75
CA PHE A 178 -13.92 20.36 -10.75
C PHE A 178 -14.99 21.08 -9.93
N GLU A 179 -16.11 21.45 -10.55
CA GLU A 179 -17.22 22.15 -9.90
C GLU A 179 -18.00 21.21 -8.96
N TYR A 180 -18.15 19.96 -9.38
CA TYR A 180 -18.72 18.82 -8.66
C TYR A 180 -18.22 17.53 -9.33
N THR A 181 -18.74 16.37 -8.93
CA THR A 181 -18.25 15.07 -9.40
C THR A 181 -18.13 15.03 -10.93
N SER A 182 -16.89 14.78 -11.39
CA SER A 182 -16.51 14.66 -12.80
C SER A 182 -16.69 15.88 -13.68
N HIS A 183 -17.32 16.97 -13.24
CA HIS A 183 -17.58 18.15 -14.08
C HIS A 183 -16.49 19.18 -13.90
N PHE A 184 -15.85 19.55 -15.00
CA PHE A 184 -14.78 20.54 -14.97
C PHE A 184 -15.17 21.87 -15.58
N ASN A 185 -14.47 22.91 -15.15
CA ASN A 185 -14.54 24.24 -15.71
C ASN A 185 -13.11 24.83 -15.82
N VAL A 186 -12.76 25.32 -17.00
CA VAL A 186 -11.51 26.02 -17.27
C VAL A 186 -11.83 27.39 -17.86
N LYS A 187 -11.29 28.45 -17.26
CA LYS A 187 -11.37 29.81 -17.82
C LYS A 187 -10.21 30.02 -18.78
N VAL A 188 -10.52 30.30 -20.04
CA VAL A 188 -9.53 30.45 -21.11
C VAL A 188 -9.63 31.86 -21.68
N ARG A 189 -8.48 32.50 -21.85
CA ARG A 189 -8.38 33.79 -22.54
C ARG A 189 -8.14 33.53 -24.02
N LEU A 190 -8.93 34.17 -24.87
CA LEU A 190 -8.84 34.04 -26.32
C LEU A 190 -8.00 35.16 -26.95
N ASN A 191 -7.27 34.80 -28.00
CA ASN A 191 -6.68 35.68 -28.99
C ASN A 191 -7.73 36.10 -30.02
N ARG A 192 -7.53 37.25 -30.66
CA ARG A 192 -8.47 37.73 -31.69
C ARG A 192 -8.41 36.80 -32.91
N GLY A 193 -9.56 36.36 -33.40
CA GLY A 193 -9.66 35.41 -34.51
C GLY A 193 -9.85 33.98 -34.03
N ASP A 194 -9.37 33.02 -34.81
CA ASP A 194 -9.50 31.59 -34.50
C ASP A 194 -8.58 31.21 -33.34
N ASN A 195 -9.10 30.39 -32.43
CA ASN A 195 -8.33 29.81 -31.33
C ASN A 195 -8.53 28.30 -31.37
N GLU A 196 -7.45 27.55 -31.48
CA GLU A 196 -7.45 26.11 -31.26
C GLU A 196 -7.01 25.82 -29.83
N LEU A 197 -7.86 25.10 -29.09
CA LEU A 197 -7.68 24.81 -27.68
C LEU A 197 -7.56 23.30 -27.48
N GLN A 198 -6.45 22.86 -26.91
CA GLN A 198 -6.27 21.47 -26.51
C GLN A 198 -6.67 21.31 -25.03
N VAL A 199 -7.78 20.65 -24.79
CA VAL A 199 -8.21 20.23 -23.45
C VAL A 199 -7.51 18.92 -23.10
N ALA A 200 -6.90 18.85 -21.92
CA ALA A 200 -6.20 17.67 -21.44
C ALA A 200 -6.60 17.31 -20.00
N ALA A 201 -7.03 16.07 -19.82
CA ALA A 201 -7.37 15.46 -18.54
C ALA A 201 -6.25 14.51 -18.12
N PHE A 202 -5.75 14.67 -16.89
CA PHE A 202 -4.68 13.85 -16.33
C PHE A 202 -5.20 13.12 -15.09
N ASP A 203 -4.96 11.83 -15.00
CA ASP A 203 -5.20 11.05 -13.79
C ASP A 203 -3.99 11.10 -12.84
N LYS A 204 -4.09 10.42 -11.70
CA LYS A 204 -2.99 10.30 -10.72
C LYS A 204 -1.91 9.32 -11.15
N ALA A 205 -2.21 8.37 -12.03
CA ALA A 205 -1.26 7.43 -12.60
C ALA A 205 -0.33 8.07 -13.66
N GLY A 206 -0.69 9.25 -14.15
CA GLY A 206 0.02 9.96 -15.19
C GLY A 206 -0.52 9.71 -16.60
N ASN A 207 -1.61 8.98 -16.79
CA ASN A 207 -2.23 8.84 -18.11
C ASN A 207 -2.99 10.13 -18.46
N VAL A 208 -3.17 10.36 -19.77
CA VAL A 208 -3.71 11.61 -20.29
C VAL A 208 -4.66 11.37 -21.45
N SER A 209 -5.82 12.01 -21.40
CA SER A 209 -6.76 12.13 -22.52
C SER A 209 -6.78 13.56 -23.04
N ARG A 210 -6.95 13.70 -24.35
CA ARG A 210 -6.93 15.01 -25.03
C ARG A 210 -8.10 15.15 -25.99
N GLN A 211 -8.68 16.34 -26.02
CA GLN A 211 -9.71 16.74 -26.98
C GLN A 211 -9.43 18.16 -27.46
N PHE A 212 -9.58 18.40 -28.76
CA PHE A 212 -9.43 19.72 -29.36
C PHE A 212 -10.79 20.38 -29.52
N VAL A 213 -10.83 21.69 -29.28
CA VAL A 213 -12.00 22.54 -29.52
C VAL A 213 -11.55 23.85 -30.14
N SER A 214 -12.37 24.39 -31.04
CA SER A 214 -12.08 25.64 -31.74
C SER A 214 -13.12 26.69 -31.40
N VAL A 215 -12.67 27.93 -31.23
CA VAL A 215 -13.56 29.08 -31.01
C VAL A 215 -12.99 30.32 -31.69
N ASN A 216 -13.83 31.03 -32.42
CA ASN A 216 -13.47 32.27 -33.08
C ASN A 216 -13.90 33.47 -32.21
N TYR A 217 -12.93 34.26 -31.75
CA TYR A 217 -13.17 35.48 -30.96
C TYR A 217 -13.28 36.72 -31.86
N GLN A 218 -14.48 37.30 -31.87
CA GLN A 218 -14.80 38.55 -32.56
C GLN A 218 -15.35 39.56 -31.54
N PRO A 219 -14.53 40.55 -31.10
CA PRO A 219 -14.92 41.55 -30.10
C PRO A 219 -16.15 42.36 -30.49
#